data_AF-A0A949ELB5-F1
#
_entry.id   AF-A0A949ELB5-F1
#
_cell.length_a   1.000
_cell.length_b   1.000
_cell.length_c   1.000
_cell.angle_alpha   90.00
_cell.angle_beta   90.00
_cell.angle_gamma   90.00
#
_symmetry.space_group_name_H-M   'P 1'
#
loop_
_entity.id
_entity.type
_entity.pdbx_description
1 polymer ?
#
loop_
_entity_poly.entity_id
_entity_poly.type
_entity_poly.pdbx_seq_one_letter_code
_entity_poly.pdbx_strand_id
1 'polypeptide(L)'
;QEKWVVITNENDYPIFVLNADQFLRDAMYAKEVKSTYTYCHRPIIVTQQGTKLGEVILEFKVRPEHEDDDVVDNDIILYWNIEKRIITGADILGRLLRGIVKRGNVSNQG
;
A
#
# COMPACT_ATOMS: atom_id res chain seq x y z
N GLN A 1 -9.36 -3.05 -9.65
CA GLN A 1 -9.46 -2.84 -8.20
C GLN A 1 -8.44 -3.78 -7.59
N GLU A 2 -7.34 -3.27 -7.07
CA GLU A 2 -6.30 -4.13 -6.52
C GLU A 2 -6.83 -4.83 -5.27
N LYS A 3 -6.66 -6.16 -5.25
CA LYS A 3 -7.03 -7.00 -4.10
C LYS A 3 -5.76 -7.30 -3.32
N TRP A 4 -5.63 -6.67 -2.16
CA TRP A 4 -4.51 -6.88 -1.26
C TRP A 4 -4.81 -8.00 -0.28
N VAL A 5 -3.83 -8.88 -0.05
CA VAL A 5 -3.88 -9.90 1.01
C VAL A 5 -2.76 -9.61 2.00
N VAL A 6 -3.10 -9.41 3.27
CA VAL A 6 -2.12 -9.20 4.34
C VAL A 6 -1.71 -10.57 4.89
N ILE A 7 -0.41 -10.85 4.88
CA ILE A 7 0.18 -12.05 5.47
C ILE A 7 0.71 -11.67 6.84
N THR A 8 0.31 -12.40 7.87
CA THR A 8 0.74 -12.21 9.26
C THR A 8 1.62 -13.36 9.73
N ASN A 9 2.39 -13.11 10.78
CA ASN A 9 3.01 -14.19 11.55
C ASN A 9 2.02 -14.76 12.59
N GLU A 10 2.49 -15.72 13.38
CA GLU A 10 1.69 -16.43 14.40
C GLU A 10 1.10 -15.52 15.49
N ASN A 11 1.62 -14.30 15.65
CA ASN A 11 1.16 -13.33 16.66
C ASN A 11 0.20 -12.27 16.09
N ASP A 12 -0.40 -12.50 14.91
CA ASP A 12 -1.19 -11.51 14.15
C ASP A 12 -0.41 -10.24 13.79
N TYR A 13 0.94 -10.32 13.77
CA TYR A 13 1.77 -9.20 13.32
C TYR A 13 1.99 -9.30 11.80
N PRO A 14 1.68 -8.24 11.04
CA PRO A 14 1.75 -8.24 9.59
C PRO A 14 3.20 -8.25 9.12
N ILE A 15 3.50 -9.08 8.13
CA ILE A 15 4.86 -9.25 7.61
C ILE A 15 4.96 -8.87 6.12
N PHE A 16 3.92 -9.15 5.34
CA PHE A 16 3.87 -8.86 3.91
C PHE A 16 2.46 -8.48 3.47
N VAL A 17 2.39 -7.77 2.35
CA VAL A 17 1.14 -7.49 1.64
C VAL A 17 1.28 -8.02 0.21
N LEU A 18 0.47 -9.00 -0.16
CA LEU A 18 0.47 -9.63 -1.47
C LEU A 18 -0.50 -8.92 -2.42
N ASN A 19 -0.04 -8.56 -3.62
CA ASN A 19 -0.91 -8.16 -4.72
C ASN A 19 -1.59 -9.40 -5.31
N ALA A 20 -2.73 -9.81 -4.75
CA ALA A 20 -3.42 -11.03 -5.15
C ALA A 20 -3.95 -10.97 -6.58
N ASP A 21 -4.32 -9.77 -7.04
CA ASP A 21 -4.82 -9.56 -8.40
C ASP A 21 -3.73 -9.81 -9.45
N GLN A 22 -2.52 -9.30 -9.22
CA GLN A 22 -1.37 -9.58 -10.09
C GLN A 22 -0.90 -11.04 -9.96
N PHE A 23 -0.81 -11.55 -8.73
CA PHE A 23 -0.43 -12.93 -8.48
C PHE A 23 -1.36 -13.92 -9.19
N LEU A 24 -2.68 -13.76 -9.08
CA LEU A 24 -3.64 -14.67 -9.72
C LEU A 24 -3.60 -14.58 -11.24
N ARG A 25 -3.44 -13.38 -11.82
CA ARG A 25 -3.25 -13.24 -13.26
C ARG A 25 -2.04 -14.02 -13.75
N ASP A 26 -0.89 -13.81 -13.11
CA ASP A 26 0.32 -14.50 -13.52
C ASP A 26 0.22 -16.01 -13.26
N ALA A 27 -0.29 -16.44 -12.11
CA ALA A 27 -0.43 -17.88 -11.80
C ALA A 27 -1.33 -18.63 -12.78
N MET A 28 -2.35 -17.97 -13.33
CA MET A 28 -3.30 -18.59 -14.28
C MET A 28 -2.77 -18.62 -15.72
N TYR A 29 -1.89 -17.70 -16.09
CA TYR A 29 -1.50 -17.46 -17.49
C TYR A 29 0.01 -17.52 -17.78
N ALA A 30 0.87 -17.60 -16.76
CA ALA A 30 2.32 -17.60 -16.94
C ALA A 30 2.85 -18.92 -17.48
N LYS A 31 3.89 -18.84 -18.32
CA LYS A 31 4.64 -19.99 -18.84
C LYS A 31 5.68 -20.53 -17.86
N GLU A 32 6.05 -19.73 -16.86
CA GLU A 32 7.06 -20.04 -15.86
C GLU A 32 6.56 -19.66 -14.46
N VAL A 33 6.99 -20.42 -13.45
CA VAL A 33 6.62 -20.20 -12.06
C VAL A 33 7.53 -19.12 -11.48
N LYS A 34 6.97 -17.93 -11.25
CA LYS A 34 7.61 -16.88 -10.47
C LYS A 34 7.46 -17.17 -8.97
N SER A 35 8.43 -16.70 -8.18
CA SER A 35 8.34 -16.73 -6.73
C SER A 35 7.14 -15.92 -6.24
N THR A 36 6.39 -16.42 -5.25
CA THR A 36 5.29 -15.64 -4.65
C THR A 36 5.79 -14.34 -4.02
N TYR A 37 7.06 -14.32 -3.58
CA TYR A 37 7.70 -13.13 -3.01
C TYR A 37 7.76 -11.95 -3.99
N THR A 38 7.84 -12.21 -5.30
CA THR A 38 7.84 -11.17 -6.35
C THR A 38 6.54 -10.36 -6.39
N TYR A 39 5.46 -10.84 -5.75
CA TYR A 39 4.17 -10.15 -5.67
C TYR A 39 3.91 -9.55 -4.28
N CYS A 40 4.88 -9.66 -3.36
CA CYS A 40 4.77 -9.22 -1.98
C CYS A 40 5.49 -7.89 -1.77
N HIS A 41 4.82 -6.99 -1.05
CA HIS A 41 5.35 -5.73 -0.59
C HIS A 41 5.65 -5.83 0.91
N ARG A 42 6.68 -5.11 1.40
CA ARG A 42 6.91 -4.94 2.84
C ARG A 42 6.13 -3.72 3.31
N PRO A 43 5.11 -3.89 4.17
CA PRO A 43 4.36 -2.75 4.65
C PRO A 43 5.18 -1.93 5.63
N ILE A 44 4.99 -0.61 5.59
CA ILE A 44 5.30 0.28 6.70
C ILE A 44 4.17 0.12 7.72
N ILE A 45 4.47 -0.38 8.91
CA ILE A 45 3.46 -0.78 9.90
C ILE A 45 3.26 0.35 10.91
N VAL A 46 2.03 0.85 11.00
CA VAL A 46 1.64 1.90 11.95
C VAL A 46 0.62 1.32 12.93
N THR A 47 0.99 1.21 14.20
CA THR A 47 0.11 0.69 15.26
C THR A 47 -0.44 1.78 16.17
N GLN A 48 0.26 2.91 16.29
CA GLN A 48 -0.09 3.97 17.21
C GLN A 48 -1.16 4.89 16.61
N GLN A 49 -2.19 5.17 17.41
CA GLN A 49 -3.19 6.16 17.02
C GLN A 49 -2.59 7.57 17.10
N GLY A 50 -2.89 8.40 16.11
CA GLY A 50 -2.41 9.79 16.07
C GLY A 50 -1.04 9.98 15.41
N THR A 51 -0.35 8.90 15.00
CA THR A 51 0.84 8.99 14.13
C THR A 51 0.52 9.83 12.90
N LYS A 52 1.34 10.85 12.63
CA LYS A 52 1.07 11.77 11.54
C LYS A 52 1.54 11.16 10.22
N LEU A 53 0.76 11.35 9.16
CA LEU A 53 1.15 10.89 7.83
C LEU A 53 2.51 11.44 7.40
N GLY A 54 2.85 12.67 7.76
CA GLY A 54 4.15 13.29 7.44
C GLY A 54 5.35 12.59 8.09
N GLU A 55 5.16 11.86 9.20
CA GLU A 55 6.21 11.06 9.84
C GLU A 55 6.43 9.77 9.06
N VAL A 56 5.34 9.12 8.62
CA VAL A 56 5.35 7.81 7.94
C VAL A 56 5.70 7.93 6.46
N ILE A 57 5.31 9.01 5.80
CA ILE A 57 5.54 9.19 4.35
C ILE A 57 7.03 9.28 3.99
N LEU A 58 7.88 9.65 4.94
CA LEU A 58 9.33 9.68 4.76
C LEU A 58 9.94 8.28 4.70
N GLU A 59 9.21 7.27 5.15
CA GLU A 59 9.62 5.86 5.09
C GLU A 59 9.28 5.21 3.74
N PHE A 60 8.45 5.85 2.90
CA PHE A 60 8.23 5.41 1.52
C PHE A 60 9.55 5.42 0.78
N LYS A 61 10.06 4.23 0.49
CA LYS A 61 11.27 4.03 -0.31
C LYS A 61 10.90 3.17 -1.50
N VAL A 62 10.83 3.81 -2.66
CA VAL A 62 10.82 3.13 -3.95
C VAL A 62 12.28 2.85 -4.30
N ARG A 63 12.66 1.58 -4.39
CA ARG A 63 14.00 1.23 -4.89
C ARG A 63 13.88 1.10 -6.41
N PRO A 64 14.75 1.75 -7.21
CA PRO A 64 14.71 1.57 -8.65
C PRO A 64 15.01 0.09 -8.99
N GLU A 65 14.21 -0.47 -9.90
CA GLU A 65 14.39 -1.81 -10.46
C GLU A 65 15.81 -1.95 -11.04
N HIS A 66 16.60 -2.86 -10.46
CA HIS A 66 17.80 -3.39 -11.09
C HIS A 66 17.56 -4.84 -11.49
N GLU A 67 18.20 -5.26 -12.58
CA GLU A 67 17.80 -6.32 -13.52
C GLU A 67 17.74 -7.76 -12.99
N ASP A 68 17.92 -8.00 -11.67
CA ASP A 68 18.01 -9.34 -11.07
C ASP A 68 17.18 -9.57 -9.78
N ASP A 69 16.41 -8.61 -9.23
CA ASP A 69 15.97 -8.72 -7.81
C ASP A 69 14.47 -9.05 -7.57
N ASP A 70 14.22 -9.87 -6.54
CA ASP A 70 12.90 -10.23 -5.99
C ASP A 70 12.30 -9.01 -5.26
N VAL A 71 11.69 -8.09 -6.01
CA VAL A 71 11.32 -6.77 -5.51
C VAL A 71 10.31 -6.84 -4.36
N VAL A 72 10.72 -6.27 -3.23
CA VAL A 72 9.89 -6.01 -2.06
C VAL A 72 9.91 -4.51 -1.80
N ASP A 73 8.87 -3.82 -2.25
CA ASP A 73 8.73 -2.37 -2.09
C ASP A 73 8.16 -1.97 -0.73
N ASN A 74 8.55 -0.78 -0.26
CA ASN A 74 7.99 -0.13 0.93
C ASN A 74 7.02 0.99 0.52
N ASP A 75 5.99 0.64 -0.25
CA ASP A 75 5.02 1.56 -0.87
C ASP A 75 3.59 1.40 -0.32
N ILE A 76 3.43 0.57 0.71
CA ILE A 76 2.16 0.32 1.39
C ILE A 76 2.30 0.66 2.87
N ILE A 77 1.43 1.54 3.38
CA ILE A 77 1.24 1.69 4.83
C ILE A 77 0.11 0.76 5.26
N LEU A 78 0.40 -0.03 6.29
CA LEU A 78 -0.60 -0.80 6.99
C LEU A 78 -0.84 -0.17 8.37
N TYR A 79 -2.00 0.45 8.55
CA TYR A 79 -2.47 0.84 9.87
C TYR A 79 -3.04 -0.40 10.55
N TRP A 80 -2.35 -0.89 11.57
CA TRP A 80 -2.62 -2.18 12.21
C TRP A 80 -2.93 -2.00 13.70
N ASN A 81 -4.08 -1.39 13.98
CA ASN A 81 -4.64 -1.24 15.31
C ASN A 81 -6.04 -1.92 15.35
N ILE A 82 -6.90 -1.60 16.31
CA ILE A 82 -8.29 -2.09 16.42
C ILE A 82 -9.01 -1.96 15.07
N GLU A 83 -8.82 -0.82 14.40
CA GLU A 83 -9.18 -0.66 13.00
C GLU A 83 -7.97 -0.95 12.11
N LYS A 84 -8.15 -1.87 11.14
CA LYS A 84 -7.13 -2.25 10.17
C LYS A 84 -7.38 -1.50 8.84
N ARG A 85 -6.36 -0.84 8.29
CA ARG A 85 -6.45 -0.10 7.02
C ARG A 85 -5.19 -0.29 6.17
N ILE A 86 -5.39 -0.41 4.87
CA ILE A 86 -4.32 -0.35 3.86
C ILE A 86 -4.35 1.03 3.23
N ILE A 87 -3.20 1.67 3.12
CA ILE A 87 -3.04 3.00 2.54
C ILE A 87 -1.91 2.93 1.51
N THR A 88 -2.24 3.20 0.26
CA THR A 88 -1.29 3.20 -0.87
C THR A 88 -0.79 4.60 -1.19
N GLY A 89 0.25 4.70 -2.02
CA GLY A 89 0.70 5.97 -2.58
C GLY A 89 -0.41 6.71 -3.36
N ALA A 90 -1.28 5.97 -4.06
CA ALA A 90 -2.42 6.53 -4.78
C ALA A 90 -3.47 7.15 -3.83
N ASP A 91 -3.72 6.54 -2.67
CA ASP A 91 -4.63 7.10 -1.66
C ASP A 91 -4.10 8.41 -1.10
N ILE A 92 -2.79 8.46 -0.82
CA ILE A 92 -2.10 9.65 -0.30
C ILE A 92 -2.13 10.76 -1.34
N LEU A 93 -1.68 10.47 -2.57
CA LEU A 93 -1.67 11.43 -3.67
C LEU A 93 -3.08 11.96 -3.96
N GLY A 94 -4.06 11.07 -4.04
CA GLY A 94 -5.45 11.43 -4.28
C GLY A 94 -6.04 12.34 -3.19
N ARG A 95 -5.63 12.17 -1.92
CA ARG A 95 -6.02 13.09 -0.83
C ARG A 95 -5.31 14.43 -0.91
N LEU A 96 -4.00 14.44 -1.17
CA LEU A 96 -3.22 15.67 -1.33
C LEU A 96 -3.79 16.54 -2.47
N LEU A 97 -4.04 15.92 -3.63
CA LEU A 97 -4.59 16.61 -4.79
C LEU A 97 -6.02 17.14 -4.56
N ARG A 98 -6.85 16.44 -3.78
CA ARG A 98 -8.17 16.98 -3.40
C ARG A 98 -8.07 18.14 -2.42
N GLY A 99 -7.04 18.18 -1.58
CA GLY A 99 -6.83 19.25 -0.60
C GLY A 99 -6.39 20.58 -1.19
N ILE A 100 -5.73 20.57 -2.36
CA ILE A 100 -5.31 21.80 -3.06
C ILE A 100 -6.41 22.43 -3.91
N VAL A 101 -7.49 21.68 -4.21
CA VAL A 101 -8.65 22.22 -4.92
C VAL A 101 -9.36 23.19 -3.98
N LYS A 102 -9.32 24.49 -4.29
CA LYS A 102 -10.19 25.48 -3.66
C LYS A 102 -11.64 25.08 -3.94
N ARG A 103 -12.36 24.62 -2.92
CA ARG A 103 -13.83 24.68 -2.97
C ARG A 103 -14.19 26.15 -3.06
N GLY A 104 -14.46 26.63 -4.27
CA GLY A 104 -15.13 27.92 -4.44
C GLY A 104 -16.37 27.89 -3.57
N ASN A 105 -16.57 28.91 -2.75
CA ASN A 105 -17.77 29.05 -1.93
C ASN A 105 -18.97 28.91 -2.86
N VAL A 106 -19.61 27.74 -2.87
CA VAL A 106 -20.95 27.60 -3.43
C VAL A 106 -21.86 28.22 -2.39
N SER A 107 -21.98 29.53 -2.46
CA SER A 107 -23.05 30.27 -1.82
C SER A 107 -24.35 29.73 -2.39
N ASN A 108 -25.05 28.90 -1.61
CA ASN A 108 -26.46 28.62 -1.82
C ASN A 108 -27.19 29.97 -1.78
N GLN A 109 -27.60 30.45 -2.95
CA GLN A 109 -28.75 31.34 -3.09
C GLN A 109 -29.86 30.50 -3.72
N GLY A 110 -30.99 30.43 -3.02
CA GLY A 110 -32.18 29.66 -3.37
C GLY A 110 -32.89 29.18 -2.13
#